data_AF-A0A1G2A9F1-F1
#
_entry.id   AF-A0A1G2A9F1-F1
#
_cell.length_a   1.000
_cell.length_b   1.000
_cell.length_c   1.000
_cell.angle_alpha   90.00
_cell.angle_beta   90.00
_cell.angle_gamma   90.00
#
_symmetry.space_group_name_H-M   'P 1'
#
loop_
_entity.id
_entity.type
_entity.pdbx_description
1 polymer ?
#
loop_
_entity_poly.entity_id
_entity_poly.type
_entity_poly.pdbx_seq_one_letter_code
_entity_poly.pdbx_strand_id
1 'polypeptide(L)'
;MREMKEELGTDKLKIIKYVQDFHRYIWPKVDKLRRGYRGQKQDLFILEFTGAEGDIHIDNREHSNYQWAHFDKAVETVHEVRKEQTQKALTIFYYAGNYHH
;
A
#
# COMPACT_ATOMS: atom_id res chain seq x y z
N MET A 1 8.61 0.85 -9.70
CA MET A 1 7.75 1.66 -10.60
C MET A 1 7.02 0.82 -11.66
N ARG A 2 7.57 -0.32 -12.15
CA ARG A 2 6.85 -1.15 -13.14
C ARG A 2 5.49 -1.64 -12.62
N GLU A 3 5.43 -2.17 -11.40
CA GLU A 3 4.17 -2.64 -10.77
C GLU A 3 3.12 -1.51 -10.65
N MET A 4 3.54 -0.31 -10.19
CA MET A 4 2.62 0.84 -10.09
C MET A 4 2.01 1.25 -11.45
N LYS A 5 2.78 1.12 -12.53
CA LYS A 5 2.30 1.39 -13.89
C LYS A 5 1.35 0.31 -14.39
N GLU A 6 1.57 -0.94 -13.98
CA GLU A 6 0.70 -2.08 -14.32
C GLU A 6 -0.62 -2.03 -13.54
N GLU A 7 -0.60 -1.67 -12.25
CA GLU A 7 -1.79 -1.67 -11.39
C GLU A 7 -2.58 -0.34 -11.45
N LEU A 8 -1.90 0.81 -11.44
CA LEU A 8 -2.54 2.14 -11.40
C LEU A 8 -2.52 2.88 -12.75
N GLY A 9 -1.85 2.34 -13.76
CA GLY A 9 -1.75 2.95 -15.09
C GLY A 9 -0.89 4.21 -15.15
N THR A 10 -0.13 4.53 -14.10
CA THR A 10 0.62 5.80 -13.99
C THR A 10 2.04 5.62 -13.47
N ASP A 11 2.97 6.43 -13.98
CA ASP A 11 4.35 6.57 -13.48
C ASP A 11 4.60 7.94 -12.83
N LYS A 12 3.55 8.77 -12.66
CA LYS A 12 3.58 10.10 -12.02
C LYS A 12 3.64 10.01 -10.49
N LEU A 13 4.59 9.23 -9.98
CA LEU A 13 4.77 8.92 -8.57
C LEU A 13 6.21 9.20 -8.15
N LYS A 14 6.37 9.87 -7.01
CA LYS A 14 7.67 10.12 -6.40
C LYS A 14 7.77 9.38 -5.07
N ILE A 15 8.84 8.62 -4.87
CA ILE A 15 9.08 7.96 -3.57
C ILE A 15 9.45 9.03 -2.55
N ILE A 16 8.63 9.17 -1.50
CA ILE A 16 8.92 10.04 -0.36
C ILE A 16 9.52 9.27 0.81
N LYS A 17 9.19 7.98 0.94
CA LYS A 17 9.76 7.11 1.96
C LYS A 17 9.83 5.67 1.48
N TYR A 18 10.91 5.00 1.85
CA TYR A 18 11.07 3.55 1.74
C TYR A 18 11.41 3.00 3.13
N VAL A 19 10.69 1.94 3.53
CA VAL A 19 10.95 1.21 4.77
C VAL A 19 11.06 -0.26 4.43
N GLN A 20 12.30 -0.75 4.50
CA GLN A 20 12.61 -2.15 4.32
C GLN A 20 12.10 -2.97 5.52
N ASP A 21 11.70 -4.22 5.27
CA ASP A 21 11.26 -5.18 6.30
C ASP A 21 10.07 -4.67 7.11
N PHE A 22 9.21 -3.85 6.49
CA PHE A 22 8.10 -3.18 7.14
C PHE A 22 7.11 -4.14 7.82
N HIS A 23 6.76 -5.23 7.14
CA HIS A 23 5.83 -6.22 7.67
C HIS A 23 6.21 -7.65 7.27
N ARG A 24 5.98 -8.60 8.17
CA ARG A 24 6.17 -10.02 7.94
C ARG A 24 5.10 -10.80 8.65
N TYR A 25 4.47 -11.73 7.95
CA TYR A 25 3.50 -12.64 8.55
C TYR A 25 3.71 -14.06 8.06
N ILE A 26 3.55 -15.01 8.97
CA ILE A 26 3.57 -16.44 8.69
C ILE A 26 2.14 -16.83 8.39
N TRP A 27 1.94 -17.52 7.28
CA TRP A 27 0.62 -17.99 6.96
C TRP A 27 0.26 -19.25 7.79
N PRO A 28 -1.01 -19.44 8.19
CA PRO A 28 -1.44 -20.64 8.91
C PRO A 28 -1.23 -21.89 8.03
N LYS A 29 -0.86 -23.04 8.61
CA LYS A 29 -0.39 -24.26 7.90
C LYS A 29 -1.34 -24.88 6.86
N VAL A 30 -2.51 -24.30 6.59
CA VAL A 30 -3.63 -24.93 5.89
C VAL A 30 -3.58 -24.89 4.35
N ASP A 31 -2.78 -24.06 3.69
CA ASP A 31 -2.93 -23.91 2.24
C ASP A 31 -1.86 -24.63 1.40
N LYS A 32 -2.31 -25.69 0.70
CA LYS A 32 -1.62 -26.36 -0.41
C LYS A 32 -1.28 -25.40 -1.58
N LEU A 33 -1.88 -24.21 -1.63
CA LEU A 33 -1.73 -23.20 -2.70
C LEU A 33 -0.41 -22.40 -2.65
N ARG A 34 0.42 -22.57 -1.62
CA ARG A 34 1.53 -21.65 -1.34
C ARG A 34 2.89 -22.05 -1.90
N ARG A 35 2.96 -23.02 -2.81
CA ARG A 35 4.20 -23.47 -3.48
C ARG A 35 5.41 -23.67 -2.54
N GLY A 36 5.17 -24.05 -1.27
CA GLY A 36 6.21 -24.24 -0.25
C GLY A 36 6.61 -23.00 0.57
N TYR A 37 6.04 -21.83 0.31
CA TYR A 37 6.31 -20.60 1.06
C TYR A 37 5.57 -20.59 2.42
N ARG A 38 6.26 -20.12 3.48
CA ARG A 38 5.76 -20.11 4.87
C ARG A 38 5.00 -18.83 5.23
N GLY A 39 5.05 -17.80 4.39
CA GLY A 39 4.53 -16.48 4.69
C GLY A 39 4.96 -15.45 3.66
N GLN A 40 4.71 -14.18 3.96
CA GLN A 40 5.18 -13.05 3.16
C GLN A 40 5.99 -12.07 4.00
N LYS A 41 6.93 -11.41 3.32
CA LYS A 41 7.71 -10.27 3.81
C LYS A 41 7.43 -9.12 2.85
N GLN A 42 7.14 -7.95 3.40
CA GLN A 42 6.72 -6.78 2.65
C GLN A 42 7.55 -5.57 3.08
N ASP A 43 8.06 -4.85 2.09
CA ASP A 43 8.58 -3.51 2.28
C ASP A 43 7.45 -2.48 2.10
N LEU A 44 7.63 -1.29 2.66
CA LEU A 44 6.70 -0.17 2.48
C LEU A 44 7.33 0.91 1.61
N PHE A 45 6.60 1.33 0.59
CA PHE A 45 6.87 2.56 -0.15
C PHE A 45 5.74 3.54 0.12
N ILE A 46 6.10 4.76 0.53
CA ILE A 46 5.18 5.88 0.57
C ILE A 46 5.49 6.76 -0.62
N LEU A 47 4.46 7.06 -1.40
CA LEU A 47 4.55 7.72 -2.69
C LEU A 47 3.75 9.00 -2.68
N GLU A 48 4.32 10.07 -3.22
CA GLU A 48 3.61 11.29 -3.59
C GLU A 48 3.12 11.13 -5.03
N PHE A 49 1.82 11.28 -5.23
CA PHE A 49 1.26 11.38 -6.58
C PHE A 49 1.44 12.81 -7.09
N THR A 50 2.07 12.93 -8.25
CA THR A 50 2.46 14.22 -8.86
C THR A 50 1.69 14.52 -10.15
N GLY A 51 0.68 13.70 -10.46
CA GLY A 51 -0.18 13.87 -11.62
C GLY A 51 -1.49 14.58 -11.31
N ALA A 52 -2.38 14.59 -12.30
CA ALA A 52 -3.77 15.01 -12.19
C ALA A 52 -4.69 13.80 -11.99
N GLU A 53 -5.92 14.03 -11.52
CA GLU A 53 -6.90 12.96 -11.25
C GLU A 53 -7.12 12.02 -12.45
N GLY A 54 -7.13 12.57 -13.68
CA GLY A 54 -7.29 11.80 -14.91
C GLY A 54 -6.07 10.95 -15.32
N ASP A 55 -4.94 11.04 -14.61
CA ASP A 55 -3.74 10.26 -14.92
C ASP A 55 -3.72 8.88 -14.27
N ILE A 56 -4.71 8.53 -13.43
CA ILE A 56 -4.85 7.20 -12.82
C ILE A 56 -5.83 6.37 -13.63
N HIS A 57 -5.35 5.24 -14.16
CA HIS A 57 -6.11 4.29 -14.97
C HIS A 57 -5.93 2.90 -14.40
N ILE A 58 -6.88 2.48 -13.58
CA ILE A 58 -6.79 1.19 -12.89
C ILE A 58 -7.01 0.03 -13.85
N ASP A 59 -6.21 -1.03 -13.69
CA ASP A 59 -6.48 -2.30 -14.37
C ASP A 59 -7.68 -3.00 -13.73
N ASN A 60 -8.80 -2.97 -14.45
CA ASN A 60 -10.08 -3.56 -14.05
C ASN A 60 -10.04 -5.09 -13.85
N ARG A 61 -8.94 -5.76 -14.17
CA ARG A 61 -8.75 -7.20 -13.92
C ARG A 61 -8.52 -7.52 -12.45
N GLU A 62 -7.85 -6.63 -11.72
CA GLU A 62 -7.50 -6.84 -10.31
C GLU A 62 -8.29 -5.92 -9.36
N HIS A 63 -8.67 -4.74 -9.83
CA HIS A 63 -9.30 -3.72 -9.00
C HIS A 63 -10.49 -3.08 -9.73
N SER A 64 -11.64 -2.98 -9.07
CA SER A 64 -12.85 -2.44 -9.70
C SER A 64 -12.99 -0.91 -9.61
N ASN A 65 -12.33 -0.26 -8.64
CA ASN A 65 -12.39 1.18 -8.45
C ASN A 65 -11.30 1.69 -7.48
N TYR A 66 -11.14 3.01 -7.39
CA TYR A 66 -10.39 3.70 -6.34
C TYR A 66 -11.07 4.98 -5.89
N GLN A 67 -10.59 5.49 -4.75
CA GLN A 67 -10.95 6.81 -4.25
C GLN A 67 -9.77 7.39 -3.49
N TRP A 68 -9.64 8.71 -3.52
CA TRP A 68 -8.83 9.43 -2.55
C TRP A 68 -9.58 9.49 -1.22
N ALA A 69 -8.89 9.17 -0.12
CA ALA A 69 -9.47 9.19 1.21
C ALA A 69 -8.55 9.93 2.17
N HIS A 70 -9.15 10.65 3.13
CA HIS A 70 -8.42 11.11 4.31
C HIS A 70 -7.86 9.92 5.09
N PHE A 71 -6.73 10.12 5.76
CA PHE A 71 -5.99 9.03 6.43
C PHE A 71 -6.83 8.27 7.46
N ASP A 72 -7.61 8.97 8.27
CA ASP A 72 -8.53 8.32 9.24
C ASP A 72 -9.53 7.42 8.53
N LYS A 73 -10.05 7.88 7.38
CA LYS A 73 -11.02 7.12 6.59
C LYS A 73 -10.39 5.92 5.89
N ALA A 74 -9.13 6.03 5.47
CA ALA A 74 -8.39 4.93 4.87
C ALA A 74 -8.24 3.76 5.88
N VAL A 75 -7.94 4.05 7.14
CA VAL A 75 -7.83 3.02 8.19
C VAL A 75 -9.16 2.30 8.43
N GLU A 76 -10.29 3.03 8.40
CA GLU A 76 -11.61 2.44 8.60
C GLU A 76 -12.08 1.55 7.45
N THR A 77 -11.67 1.87 6.22
CA THR A 77 -12.21 1.26 4.99
C THR A 77 -11.46 0.02 4.55
N VAL A 78 -10.20 -0.15 4.94
CA VAL A 78 -9.44 -1.36 4.64
C VAL A 78 -9.97 -2.58 5.41
N HIS A 79 -9.78 -3.75 4.82
CA HIS A 79 -10.11 -5.03 5.47
C HIS A 79 -9.40 -5.15 6.83
N GLU A 80 -10.06 -5.75 7.83
CA GLU A 80 -9.59 -5.83 9.23
C GLU A 80 -8.10 -6.22 9.35
N VAL A 81 -7.69 -7.26 8.63
CA VAL A 81 -6.30 -7.77 8.61
C VAL A 81 -5.24 -6.76 8.11
N ARG A 82 -5.66 -5.68 7.44
CA ARG A 82 -4.79 -4.62 6.90
C ARG A 82 -4.81 -3.36 7.75
N LYS A 83 -5.70 -3.24 8.75
CA LYS A 83 -5.82 -2.03 9.58
C LYS A 83 -4.53 -1.73 10.33
N GLU A 84 -3.95 -2.72 11.01
CA GLU A 84 -2.69 -2.57 11.74
C GLU A 84 -1.55 -2.10 10.83
N GLN A 85 -1.41 -2.72 9.66
CA GLN A 85 -0.40 -2.34 8.67
C GLN A 85 -0.62 -0.90 8.17
N THR A 86 -1.87 -0.52 7.91
CA THR A 86 -2.22 0.83 7.44
C THR A 86 -1.92 1.88 8.51
N GLN A 87 -2.30 1.63 9.76
CA GLN A 87 -1.99 2.50 10.90
C GLN A 87 -0.47 2.67 11.05
N LYS A 88 0.30 1.58 11.02
CA LYS A 88 1.76 1.63 11.12
C LYS A 88 2.39 2.45 9.98
N ALA A 89 1.89 2.31 8.75
CA ALA A 89 2.37 3.09 7.61
C ALA A 89 2.09 4.60 7.79
N LEU A 90 0.90 4.96 8.29
CA LEU A 90 0.55 6.35 8.59
C LEU A 90 1.40 6.92 9.73
N THR A 91 1.62 6.15 10.80
CA THR A 91 2.53 6.55 11.88
C THR A 91 3.93 6.87 11.34
N ILE A 92 4.47 6.03 10.46
CA ILE A 92 5.76 6.28 9.80
C ILE A 92 5.72 7.55 8.95
N PHE A 93 4.63 7.78 8.20
CA PHE A 93 4.47 8.99 7.40
C PHE A 93 4.54 10.25 8.27
N TYR A 94 3.76 10.30 9.35
CA TYR A 94 3.69 11.45 10.27
C TYR A 94 4.98 11.70 11.07
N TYR A 95 5.78 10.67 11.35
CA TYR A 95 7.07 10.86 12.02
C TYR A 95 8.22 11.15 11.04
N ALA A 96 8.06 10.80 9.75
CA ALA A 96 9.10 11.01 8.74
C ALA A 96 9.15 12.46 8.23
N GLY A 97 8.03 13.18 8.22
CA GLY A 97 8.01 14.63 8.09
C GLY A 97 7.47 15.20 9.38
N ASN A 98 8.08 16.23 9.96
CA ASN A 98 7.57 16.93 11.16
C ASN A 98 6.21 17.64 10.88
N TYR A 99 5.19 16.91 10.45
CA TYR A 99 3.82 17.37 10.25
C TYR A 99 3.09 17.14 11.56
N HIS A 100 3.24 18.08 12.49
CA HIS A 100 2.33 18.21 13.61
C HIS A 100 1.02 18.76 13.06
N HIS A 101 -0.06 18.04 13.37
CA HIS A 101 -1.42 18.32 12.94
C HIS A 101 -1.94 19.66 13.47
#